data_AF-A0A0K2TTY6-F1
#
_entry.id   AF-A0A0K2TTY6-F1
#
_cell.length_a   1.000
_cell.length_b   1.000
_cell.length_c   1.000
_cell.angle_alpha   90.00
_cell.angle_beta   90.00
_cell.angle_gamma   90.00
#
_symmetry.space_group_name_H-M   'P 1'
#
loop_
_entity.id
_entity.type
_entity.pdbx_description
1 polymer ?
#
loop_
_entity_poly.entity_id
_entity_poly.type
_entity_poly.pdbx_seq_one_letter_code
_entity_poly.pdbx_strand_id
1 'polypeptide(L)'
;KLSFLFQQMILIFKSPKARRSSPSLLSIALMWQNVSLALYEVIFVSNIISIPWAKYDKSISSALIIEMALPSSTLKYLKATIKSLESREKHIKLIIDEIFGPKD
;
A
#
# COMPACT_ATOMS: atom_id res chain seq x y z
N LYS A 1 -4.40 17.30 6.42
CA LYS A 1 -3.06 17.60 7.00
C LYS A 1 -3.09 17.62 8.53
N LEU A 2 -3.94 18.42 9.20
CA LEU A 2 -4.06 18.38 10.68
C LEU A 2 -4.53 17.02 11.23
N SER A 3 -5.46 16.34 10.55
CA SER A 3 -5.98 15.03 10.96
C SER A 3 -4.89 13.98 11.18
N PHE A 4 -3.84 14.01 10.36
CA PHE A 4 -2.68 13.14 10.51
C PHE A 4 -1.90 13.46 11.79
N LEU A 5 -1.62 14.74 12.06
CA LEU A 5 -0.90 15.15 13.27
C LEU A 5 -1.67 14.80 14.54
N PHE A 6 -2.99 15.04 14.56
CA PHE A 6 -3.85 14.62 15.68
C PHE A 6 -3.78 13.11 15.91
N GLN A 7 -3.83 12.33 14.84
CA GLN A 7 -3.71 10.88 14.94
C GLN A 7 -2.34 10.44 15.47
N GLN A 8 -1.25 11.06 15.02
CA GLN A 8 0.09 10.77 15.52
C GLN A 8 0.22 11.07 17.01
N MET A 9 -0.31 12.21 17.48
CA MET A 9 -0.36 12.52 18.91
C MET A 9 -1.13 11.44 19.69
N ILE A 10 -2.33 11.06 19.23
CA ILE A 10 -3.13 9.99 19.87
C ILE A 10 -2.36 8.67 19.95
N LEU A 11 -1.60 8.32 18.91
CA LEU A 11 -0.82 7.08 18.87
C LEU A 11 0.39 7.10 19.80
N ILE A 12 1.04 8.26 19.97
CA ILE A 12 2.16 8.44 20.90
C ILE A 12 1.72 8.16 22.34
N PHE A 13 0.54 8.63 22.74
CA PHE A 13 0.00 8.40 24.09
C PHE A 13 -0.52 6.97 24.34
N LYS A 14 -0.56 6.12 23.30
CA LYS A 14 -0.97 4.72 23.43
C LYS A 14 0.24 3.81 23.53
N SER A 15 0.13 2.78 24.37
CA SER A 15 1.13 1.72 24.42
C SER A 15 1.26 1.04 23.04
N PRO A 16 2.46 0.61 22.61
CA PRO A 16 2.67 0.05 21.28
C PRO A 16 1.71 -1.09 20.92
N LYS A 17 1.35 -1.92 21.90
CA LYS A 17 0.41 -3.05 21.73
C LYS A 17 -1.06 -2.63 21.58
N ALA A 18 -1.42 -1.41 22.01
CA ALA A 18 -2.79 -0.88 21.94
C ALA A 18 -2.99 0.11 20.77
N ARG A 19 -1.95 0.36 19.97
CA ARG A 19 -2.02 1.25 18.80
C ARG A 19 -2.85 0.57 17.71
N ARG A 20 -3.96 1.20 17.33
CA ARG A 20 -4.73 0.85 16.14
C ARG A 20 -4.49 1.91 15.08
N SER A 21 -3.86 1.52 13.99
CA SER A 21 -3.62 2.40 12.85
C SER A 21 -4.91 2.57 12.04
N SER A 22 -5.17 3.79 11.57
CA SER A 22 -6.26 4.01 10.61
C SER A 22 -5.93 3.37 9.26
N PRO A 23 -6.94 3.04 8.44
CA PRO A 23 -6.72 2.56 7.07
C PRO A 23 -5.83 3.47 6.21
N SER A 24 -5.92 4.80 6.36
CA SER A 24 -5.10 5.76 5.62
C SER A 24 -3.62 5.69 5.99
N LEU A 25 -3.31 5.76 7.29
CA LEU A 25 -1.95 5.57 7.82
C LEU A 25 -1.34 4.22 7.40
N LEU A 26 -2.16 3.18 7.40
CA LEU A 26 -1.77 1.85 6.99
C LEU A 26 -1.44 1.78 5.49
N SER A 27 -2.26 2.39 4.64
CA SER A 27 -1.99 2.50 3.20
C SER A 27 -0.70 3.27 2.91
N ILE A 28 -0.42 4.34 3.65
CA ILE A 28 0.83 5.11 3.53
C ILE A 28 2.03 4.26 3.96
N ALA A 29 1.92 3.54 5.07
CA ALA A 29 2.96 2.64 5.56
C ALA A 29 3.29 1.55 4.52
N LEU A 30 2.25 0.93 3.93
CA LEU A 30 2.38 -0.02 2.83
C LEU A 30 3.07 0.59 1.60
N MET A 31 2.68 1.80 1.21
CA MET A 31 3.35 2.49 0.10
C MET A 31 4.84 2.70 0.39
N TRP A 32 5.20 3.13 1.59
CA TRP A 32 6.61 3.29 1.96
C TRP A 32 7.35 1.97 1.96
N GLN A 33 6.75 0.90 2.49
CA GLN A 33 7.34 -0.44 2.48
C GLN A 33 7.59 -0.94 1.05
N ASN A 34 6.65 -0.70 0.13
CA ASN A 34 6.75 -1.12 -1.28
C ASN A 34 7.74 -0.26 -2.10
N VAL A 35 7.82 1.05 -1.82
CA VAL A 35 8.70 1.97 -2.56
C VAL A 35 10.13 1.90 -2.04
N SER A 36 10.33 1.86 -0.72
CA SER A 36 11.65 1.76 -0.09
C SER A 36 11.55 1.21 1.33
N LEU A 37 11.80 -0.09 1.47
CA LEU A 37 11.84 -0.78 2.77
C LEU A 37 12.87 -0.14 3.70
N ALA A 38 14.06 0.22 3.19
CA ALA A 38 15.12 0.84 3.98
C ALA A 38 14.66 2.17 4.62
N LEU A 39 13.96 3.02 3.86
CA LEU A 39 13.42 4.27 4.39
C LEU A 39 12.35 4.01 5.45
N TYR A 40 11.46 3.04 5.18
CA TYR A 40 10.43 2.65 6.14
C TYR A 40 11.03 2.17 7.47
N GLU A 41 12.08 1.35 7.44
CA GLU A 41 12.79 0.88 8.63
C GLU A 41 13.45 2.02 9.40
N VAL A 42 14.10 2.95 8.71
CA VAL A 42 14.69 4.14 9.34
C VAL A 42 13.62 4.96 10.05
N ILE A 43 12.47 5.21 9.40
CA ILE A 43 11.33 5.94 10.02
C ILE A 43 10.79 5.19 11.23
N PHE A 44 10.70 3.85 11.16
CA PHE A 44 10.20 3.03 12.25
C PHE A 44 11.15 3.06 13.46
N VAL A 45 12.44 2.84 13.25
CA VAL A 45 13.46 2.78 14.31
C VAL A 45 13.68 4.15 14.95
N SER A 46 13.70 5.21 14.15
CA SER A 46 13.83 6.59 14.65
C SER A 46 12.60 7.07 15.43
N ASN A 47 11.48 6.32 15.38
CA ASN A 47 10.23 6.61 16.07
C ASN A 47 9.72 8.05 15.84
N ILE A 48 10.10 8.65 14.69
CA ILE A 48 9.69 10.00 14.28
C ILE A 48 8.19 10.03 14.01
N ILE A 49 7.64 8.92 13.50
CA ILE A 49 6.22 8.73 13.21
C ILE A 49 5.80 7.39 13.79
N SER A 50 4.66 7.35 14.48
CA SER A 50 4.04 6.11 14.95
C SER A 50 3.41 5.35 13.79
N ILE A 51 4.22 4.54 13.10
CA ILE A 51 3.79 3.65 12.02
C ILE A 51 3.57 2.21 12.50
N PRO A 52 2.63 1.45 11.91
CA PRO A 52 2.42 0.04 12.24
C PRO A 52 3.67 -0.78 11.90
N TRP A 53 3.95 -1.85 12.66
CA TRP A 53 5.10 -2.72 12.41
C TRP A 53 4.83 -3.71 11.27
N ALA A 54 5.83 -3.92 10.41
CA ALA A 54 5.74 -4.73 9.18
C ALA A 54 5.22 -6.17 9.37
N LYS A 55 5.35 -6.78 10.56
CA LYS A 55 4.77 -8.11 10.83
C LYS A 55 3.23 -8.12 10.82
N TYR A 56 2.58 -7.00 11.15
CA TYR A 56 1.13 -6.85 11.03
C TYR A 56 0.70 -6.58 9.59
N ASP A 57 1.63 -6.10 8.76
CA ASP A 57 1.36 -5.75 7.37
C ASP A 57 1.30 -6.97 6.45
N LYS A 58 1.99 -8.07 6.80
CA LYS A 58 1.85 -9.33 6.05
C LYS A 58 0.40 -9.83 5.94
N SER A 59 -0.44 -9.58 6.96
CA SER A 59 -1.87 -9.93 6.93
C SER A 59 -2.69 -9.03 5.98
N ILE A 60 -2.17 -7.85 5.64
CA ILE A 60 -2.88 -6.84 4.84
C ILE A 60 -2.33 -6.88 3.42
N SER A 61 -1.01 -6.98 3.25
CA SER A 61 -0.39 -7.42 2.01
C SER A 61 -0.94 -8.77 1.56
N SER A 62 -1.27 -9.68 2.48
CA SER A 62 -1.95 -10.93 2.12
C SER A 62 -3.38 -10.74 1.64
N ALA A 63 -4.12 -9.76 2.18
CA ALA A 63 -5.42 -9.37 1.64
C ALA A 63 -5.32 -8.69 0.26
N LEU A 64 -4.12 -8.20 -0.08
CA LEU A 64 -3.74 -7.73 -1.42
C LEU A 64 -3.06 -8.83 -2.25
N ILE A 65 -3.05 -10.11 -1.80
CA ILE A 65 -2.52 -11.22 -2.59
C ILE A 65 -3.19 -11.18 -3.95
N ILE A 66 -2.32 -10.97 -4.92
CA ILE A 66 -2.60 -11.00 -6.34
C ILE A 66 -3.04 -12.43 -6.62
N GLU A 67 -4.35 -12.63 -6.80
CA GLU A 67 -4.87 -13.83 -7.42
C GLU A 67 -4.07 -14.07 -8.72
N MET A 68 -3.76 -15.33 -9.08
CA MET A 68 -2.99 -15.64 -10.30
C MET A 68 -3.66 -15.11 -11.59
N ALA A 69 -4.89 -14.61 -11.50
CA ALA A 69 -5.60 -13.91 -12.55
C ALA A 69 -5.84 -12.44 -12.17
N LEU A 70 -6.15 -11.59 -13.16
CA LEU A 70 -6.47 -10.19 -12.93
C LEU A 70 -7.63 -10.06 -11.90
N PRO A 71 -7.39 -9.51 -10.69
CA PRO A 71 -8.41 -9.49 -9.66
C PRO A 71 -9.67 -8.74 -10.12
N SER A 72 -10.85 -9.20 -9.70
CA SER A 72 -12.13 -8.59 -10.08
C SER A 72 -12.22 -7.11 -9.67
N SER A 73 -11.57 -6.73 -8.57
CA SER A 73 -11.39 -5.37 -8.08
C SER A 73 -10.55 -4.51 -9.04
N THR A 74 -9.42 -5.05 -9.51
CA THR A 74 -8.54 -4.41 -10.50
C THR A 74 -9.27 -4.23 -11.83
N LEU A 75 -10.03 -5.22 -12.28
CA LEU A 75 -10.86 -5.13 -13.49
C LEU A 75 -11.94 -4.04 -13.36
N LYS A 76 -12.58 -3.95 -12.19
CA LYS A 76 -13.58 -2.90 -11.91
C LYS A 76 -12.95 -1.50 -11.90
N TYR A 77 -11.77 -1.36 -11.29
CA TYR A 77 -10.99 -0.12 -11.31
C TYR A 77 -10.62 0.27 -12.75
N LEU A 78 -10.00 -0.62 -13.52
CA LEU A 78 -9.60 -0.36 -14.91
C LEU A 78 -10.80 0.00 -15.80
N LYS A 79 -11.95 -0.65 -15.61
CA LYS A 79 -13.20 -0.29 -16.31
C LYS A 79 -13.66 1.13 -15.99
N ALA A 80 -13.54 1.56 -14.74
CA ALA A 80 -13.87 2.93 -14.35
C ALA A 80 -12.89 3.93 -14.96
N THR A 81 -11.59 3.63 -14.93
CA THR A 81 -10.53 4.46 -15.49
C THR A 81 -10.68 4.61 -17.01
N ILE A 82 -10.92 3.53 -17.77
CA ILE A 82 -11.11 3.62 -19.23
C ILE A 82 -12.34 4.45 -19.61
N LYS A 83 -13.40 4.41 -18.79
CA LYS A 83 -14.61 5.21 -19.02
C LYS A 83 -14.36 6.71 -18.83
N SER A 84 -13.42 7.09 -17.97
CA SER A 84 -13.10 8.51 -17.73
C SER A 84 -12.10 9.10 -18.72
N LEU A 85 -11.47 8.29 -19.58
CA LEU A 85 -10.47 8.75 -20.56
C LEU A 85 -11.13 9.37 -21.80
N GLU A 86 -10.48 10.39 -22.36
CA GLU A 86 -10.89 11.01 -23.61
C GLU A 86 -10.56 10.12 -24.82
N SER A 87 -11.20 10.35 -25.97
CA SER A 87 -11.03 9.54 -27.18
C SER A 87 -9.57 9.43 -27.64
N ARG A 88 -8.76 10.46 -27.39
CA ARG A 88 -7.32 10.47 -27.72
C ARG A 88 -6.52 9.52 -26.82
N GLU A 89 -6.91 9.38 -25.57
CA GLU A 89 -6.19 8.59 -24.54
C GLU A 89 -6.58 7.10 -24.57
N LYS A 90 -7.63 6.74 -25.31
CA LYS A 90 -8.06 5.35 -25.52
C LYS A 90 -7.16 4.55 -26.47
N HIS A 91 -6.16 5.19 -27.09
CA HIS A 91 -5.10 4.50 -27.82
C HIS A 91 -4.09 3.93 -26.83
N ILE A 92 -4.28 2.68 -26.43
CA ILE A 92 -3.46 2.00 -25.43
C ILE A 92 -2.63 0.91 -26.11
N LYS A 93 -1.33 0.87 -25.83
CA LYS A 93 -0.44 -0.23 -26.22
C LYS A 93 -0.23 -1.12 -25.00
N LEU A 94 -0.76 -2.34 -25.06
CA LEU A 94 -0.50 -3.36 -24.04
C LEU A 94 0.73 -4.16 -24.45
N ILE A 95 1.75 -4.19 -23.59
CA ILE A 95 2.95 -5.00 -23.77
C ILE A 95 2.94 -6.04 -22.66
N ILE A 96 3.00 -7.30 -23.03
CA ILE A 96 3.06 -8.44 -22.13
C ILE A 96 4.37 -9.16 -22.41
N ASP A 97 5.11 -9.47 -21.36
CA ASP A 97 6.37 -10.20 -21.42
C ASP A 97 6.40 -11.25 -20.30
N GLU A 98 7.13 -12.34 -20.52
CA GLU A 98 7.26 -13.44 -19.56
C GLU A 98 8.54 -13.28 -18.75
N ILE A 99 8.43 -13.34 -17.43
CA ILE A 99 9.59 -13.33 -16.54
C ILE A 99 9.84 -14.76 -16.08
N PHE A 100 10.96 -15.34 -16.51
CA PHE A 100 11.41 -16.64 -16.02
C PHE A 100 11.99 -16.48 -14.61
N GLY A 101 11.25 -16.99 -13.62
CA GLY A 101 11.75 -17.13 -12.25
C GLY A 101 12.72 -18.31 -12.12
N PRO A 102 13.51 -18.36 -11.02
CA PRO A 102 14.31 -19.54 -10.70
C PRO A 102 13.39 -20.77 -10.63
N LYS A 103 13.82 -21.87 -11.26
CA LYS A 103 13.19 -23.18 -11.07
C LYS A 103 13.59 -23.66 -9.67
N ASP A 104 12.60 -23.96 -8.84
CA ASP A 104 12.79 -24.72 -7.60
C ASP A 104 13.46 -26.07 -7.87
#